data_AF-A0A162FG79-F1
#
_entry.id   AF-A0A162FG79-F1
#
_cell.length_a   1.000
_cell.length_b   1.000
_cell.length_c   1.000
_cell.angle_alpha   90.00
_cell.angle_beta   90.00
_cell.angle_gamma   90.00
#
_symmetry.space_group_name_H-M   'P 1'
#
loop_
_entity.id
_entity.type
_entity.pdbx_description
1 polymer ?
#
loop_
_entity_poly.entity_id
_entity_poly.type
_entity_poly.pdbx_seq_one_letter_code
_entity_poly.pdbx_strand_id
1 'polypeptide(L)'
;MSKEENLLELMKLRILRSFRWENDVVIPLSKELNIEKEELENILMGHLDMSSLENLHSTFESVKHSCLMDKLNFDLNLSWLSDILEIVSEEDKNEIKLDVIKEISNGKKYEDALNEGKIALVSLLNETKIFEDI
;
A
#
# COMPACT_ATOMS: atom_id res chain seq x y z
N MET A 1 -28.63 -18.10 -18.75
CA MET A 1 -27.16 -18.18 -18.91
C MET A 1 -26.82 -19.44 -19.68
N SER A 2 -25.90 -19.33 -20.63
CA SER A 2 -25.37 -20.48 -21.36
C SER A 2 -24.48 -21.32 -20.43
N LYS A 3 -24.26 -22.60 -20.79
CA LYS A 3 -23.38 -23.49 -20.03
C LYS A 3 -21.94 -22.96 -19.95
N GLU A 4 -21.51 -22.22 -20.97
CA GLU A 4 -20.18 -21.61 -21.05
C GLU A 4 -20.04 -20.39 -20.14
N GLU A 5 -21.07 -19.55 -20.05
CA GLU A 5 -21.13 -18.42 -19.11
C GLU A 5 -20.99 -18.89 -17.66
N ASN A 6 -21.71 -19.96 -17.30
CA ASN A 6 -21.64 -20.56 -15.96
C ASN A 6 -20.24 -21.13 -15.64
N LEU A 7 -19.55 -21.70 -16.64
CA LEU A 7 -18.21 -22.23 -16.46
C LEU A 7 -17.19 -21.10 -16.21
N LEU A 8 -17.28 -20.03 -16.99
CA LEU A 8 -16.40 -18.87 -16.87
C LEU A 8 -16.55 -18.21 -15.49
N GLU A 9 -17.79 -18.02 -15.02
CA GLU A 9 -18.07 -17.45 -13.70
C GLU A 9 -17.44 -18.28 -12.57
N LEU A 10 -17.58 -19.61 -12.62
CA LEU A 10 -16.95 -20.51 -11.64
C LEU A 10 -15.42 -20.42 -11.66
N MET A 11 -14.81 -20.27 -12.84
CA MET A 11 -13.35 -20.13 -12.96
C MET A 11 -12.85 -18.84 -12.33
N LYS A 12 -13.54 -17.71 -12.58
CA LYS A 12 -13.20 -16.41 -12.00
C LYS A 12 -13.35 -16.42 -10.48
N LEU A 13 -14.45 -16.97 -9.98
CA LEU A 13 -14.71 -17.09 -8.55
C LEU A 13 -13.64 -17.94 -7.85
N ARG A 14 -13.17 -19.01 -8.50
CA ARG A 14 -12.09 -19.84 -7.99
C ARG A 14 -10.77 -19.08 -7.83
N ILE A 15 -10.46 -18.16 -8.74
CA ILE A 15 -9.27 -17.30 -8.64
C ILE A 15 -9.41 -16.34 -7.47
N LEU A 16 -10.55 -15.64 -7.38
CA LEU A 16 -10.82 -14.68 -6.30
C LEU A 16 -10.78 -15.32 -4.91
N ARG A 17 -11.22 -16.58 -4.81
CA ARG A 17 -11.18 -17.38 -3.58
C ARG A 17 -9.88 -18.16 -3.38
N SER A 18 -8.88 -17.95 -4.23
CA SER A 18 -7.56 -18.54 -3.99
C SER A 18 -6.93 -17.89 -2.76
N PHE A 19 -6.16 -18.66 -2.00
CA PHE A 19 -5.57 -18.20 -0.73
C PHE A 19 -4.80 -16.88 -0.86
N ARG A 20 -4.08 -16.69 -1.97
CA ARG A 20 -3.32 -15.45 -2.21
C ARG A 20 -4.27 -14.27 -2.45
N TRP A 21 -5.23 -14.42 -3.35
CA TRP A 21 -6.22 -13.38 -3.62
C TRP A 21 -7.04 -12.99 -2.40
N GLU A 22 -7.48 -13.97 -1.62
CA GLU A 22 -8.23 -13.70 -0.38
C GLU A 22 -7.42 -12.84 0.58
N ASN A 23 -6.20 -13.24 0.89
CA ASN A 23 -5.40 -12.58 1.92
C ASN A 23 -4.77 -11.26 1.45
N ASP A 24 -4.41 -11.16 0.17
CA ASP A 24 -3.69 -10.00 -0.36
C ASP A 24 -4.62 -8.91 -0.87
N VAL A 25 -5.81 -9.27 -1.38
CA VAL A 25 -6.70 -8.34 -2.09
C VAL A 25 -8.12 -8.34 -1.53
N VAL A 26 -8.82 -9.48 -1.56
CA VAL A 26 -10.27 -9.51 -1.29
C VAL A 26 -10.58 -9.14 0.15
N ILE A 27 -9.95 -9.78 1.13
CA ILE A 27 -10.22 -9.51 2.56
C ILE A 27 -9.72 -8.11 2.96
N PRO A 28 -8.50 -7.67 2.60
CA PRO A 28 -8.05 -6.32 2.93
C PRO A 28 -8.96 -5.23 2.35
N LEU A 29 -9.30 -5.31 1.07
CA LEU A 29 -10.13 -4.28 0.43
C LEU A 29 -11.57 -4.30 0.90
N SER A 30 -12.17 -5.46 1.18
CA SER A 30 -13.55 -5.52 1.66
C SER A 30 -13.67 -4.84 3.03
N LYS A 31 -12.67 -5.04 3.90
CA LYS A 31 -12.58 -4.37 5.21
C LYS A 31 -12.41 -2.86 5.07
N GLU A 32 -11.50 -2.43 4.20
CA GLU A 32 -11.22 -1.00 3.98
C GLU A 32 -12.45 -0.26 3.42
N LEU A 33 -13.16 -0.90 2.48
CA LEU A 33 -14.39 -0.36 1.89
C LEU A 33 -15.63 -0.59 2.75
N ASN A 34 -15.50 -1.29 3.88
CA ASN A 34 -16.58 -1.66 4.78
C ASN A 34 -17.76 -2.35 4.08
N ILE A 35 -17.45 -3.32 3.22
CA ILE A 35 -18.42 -4.16 2.51
C ILE A 35 -18.16 -5.65 2.80
N GLU A 36 -19.18 -6.47 2.57
CA GLU A 36 -19.03 -7.92 2.71
C GLU A 36 -18.10 -8.49 1.64
N LYS A 37 -17.40 -9.56 2.01
CA LYS A 37 -16.45 -10.22 1.10
C LYS A 37 -17.15 -10.71 -0.18
N GLU A 38 -18.33 -11.33 -0.06
CA GLU A 38 -19.09 -11.78 -1.23
C GLU A 38 -19.54 -10.61 -2.12
N GLU A 39 -19.82 -9.44 -1.53
CA GLU A 39 -20.15 -8.24 -2.30
C GLU A 39 -18.96 -7.78 -3.15
N LEU A 40 -17.76 -7.73 -2.56
CA LEU A 40 -16.54 -7.41 -3.30
C LEU A 40 -16.24 -8.45 -4.38
N GLU A 41 -16.40 -9.76 -4.10
CA GLU A 41 -16.23 -10.82 -5.09
C GLU A 41 -17.14 -10.57 -6.31
N ASN A 42 -18.40 -10.20 -6.09
CA ASN A 42 -19.36 -9.89 -7.16
C ASN A 42 -18.96 -8.65 -7.97
N ILE A 43 -18.50 -7.58 -7.31
CA ILE A 43 -18.00 -6.37 -7.98
C ILE A 43 -16.81 -6.74 -8.88
N LEU A 44 -15.82 -7.45 -8.34
CA LEU A 44 -14.63 -7.86 -9.10
C LEU A 44 -14.98 -8.77 -10.28
N MET A 45 -15.92 -9.70 -10.11
CA MET A 45 -16.42 -10.55 -11.20
C MET A 45 -17.11 -9.74 -12.30
N GLY A 46 -17.78 -8.64 -11.97
CA GLY A 46 -18.42 -7.76 -12.94
C GLY A 46 -17.44 -6.90 -13.76
N HIS A 47 -16.28 -6.58 -13.20
CA HIS A 47 -15.33 -5.64 -13.82
C HIS A 47 -14.09 -6.28 -14.44
N LEU A 48 -13.59 -7.39 -13.90
CA LEU A 48 -12.33 -8.00 -14.33
C LEU A 48 -12.59 -9.18 -15.25
N ASP A 49 -11.88 -9.29 -16.37
CA ASP A 49 -11.93 -10.49 -17.21
C ASP A 49 -10.99 -11.60 -16.68
N MET A 50 -10.98 -12.75 -17.35
CA MET A 50 -10.15 -13.88 -16.94
C MET A 50 -8.65 -13.55 -16.98
N SER A 51 -8.20 -12.85 -18.03
CA SER A 51 -6.79 -12.49 -18.18
C SER A 51 -6.33 -11.52 -17.09
N SER A 52 -7.18 -10.57 -16.72
CA SER A 52 -6.92 -9.62 -15.64
C SER A 52 -6.77 -10.34 -14.30
N LEU A 53 -7.66 -11.29 -14.00
CA LEU A 53 -7.60 -12.08 -12.77
C LEU A 53 -6.37 -13.00 -12.70
N GLU A 54 -5.92 -13.56 -13.81
CA GLU A 54 -4.71 -14.38 -13.83
C GLU A 54 -3.42 -13.57 -13.63
N ASN A 55 -3.40 -12.32 -14.12
CA ASN A 55 -2.22 -11.45 -14.08
C ASN A 55 -2.19 -10.48 -12.88
N LEU A 56 -3.27 -10.37 -12.10
CA LEU A 56 -3.35 -9.31 -11.09
C LEU A 56 -2.32 -9.49 -9.97
N HIS A 57 -1.95 -10.72 -9.61
CA HIS A 57 -1.04 -10.96 -8.49
C HIS A 57 0.39 -10.46 -8.78
N SER A 58 0.90 -10.68 -9.99
CA SER A 58 2.19 -10.11 -10.40
C SER A 58 2.14 -8.58 -10.45
N THR A 59 0.99 -8.03 -10.88
CA THR A 59 0.75 -6.58 -10.87
C THR A 59 0.73 -6.04 -9.45
N PHE A 60 0.01 -6.69 -8.53
CA PHE A 60 -0.09 -6.31 -7.12
C PHE A 60 1.28 -6.27 -6.44
N GLU A 61 2.09 -7.32 -6.58
CA GLU A 61 3.44 -7.35 -6.02
C GLU A 61 4.34 -6.26 -6.61
N SER A 62 4.18 -5.94 -7.90
CA SER A 62 4.95 -4.88 -8.55
C SER A 62 4.61 -3.47 -8.05
N VAL A 63 3.36 -3.22 -7.63
CA VAL A 63 2.90 -1.90 -7.16
C VAL A 63 2.94 -1.75 -5.64
N LYS A 64 3.07 -2.85 -4.89
CA LYS A 64 3.07 -2.84 -3.42
C LYS A 64 4.09 -1.88 -2.84
N HIS A 65 5.28 -1.84 -3.43
CA HIS A 65 6.34 -0.93 -3.02
C HIS A 65 5.98 0.54 -3.27
N SER A 66 5.49 0.88 -4.48
CA SER A 66 5.11 2.27 -4.79
C SER A 66 3.91 2.75 -3.97
N CYS A 67 2.89 1.91 -3.78
CA CYS A 67 1.75 2.23 -2.92
C CYS A 67 2.18 2.50 -1.48
N LEU A 68 3.15 1.74 -0.96
CA LEU A 68 3.68 1.95 0.38
C LEU A 68 4.49 3.25 0.48
N MET A 69 5.30 3.57 -0.53
CA MET A 69 6.00 4.85 -0.63
C MET A 69 5.03 6.03 -0.61
N ASP A 70 3.94 5.94 -1.38
CA ASP A 70 2.93 7.00 -1.45
C ASP A 70 2.19 7.15 -0.11
N LYS A 71 1.83 6.04 0.52
CA LYS A 71 1.19 6.04 1.84
C LYS A 71 2.10 6.67 2.89
N LEU A 72 3.37 6.31 2.93
CA LEU A 72 4.35 6.91 3.85
C LEU A 72 4.54 8.40 3.57
N ASN A 73 4.56 8.81 2.30
CA ASN A 73 4.65 10.21 1.92
C ASN A 73 3.50 11.03 2.51
N PHE A 74 2.29 10.48 2.48
CA PHE A 74 1.11 11.08 3.09
C PHE A 74 1.16 11.05 4.62
N ASP A 75 1.34 9.87 5.22
CA ASP A 75 1.24 9.68 6.68
C ASP A 75 2.37 10.38 7.48
N LEU A 76 3.52 10.61 6.86
CA LEU A 76 4.63 11.38 7.42
C LEU A 76 4.58 12.87 7.05
N ASN A 77 3.57 13.32 6.30
CA ASN A 77 3.43 14.69 5.79
C ASN A 77 4.66 15.18 5.00
N LEU A 78 5.35 14.29 4.29
CA LEU A 78 6.62 14.61 3.62
C LEU A 78 6.43 15.59 2.46
N SER A 79 5.26 15.63 1.82
CA SER A 79 4.97 16.68 0.83
C SER A 79 4.85 18.08 1.45
N TRP A 80 4.42 18.19 2.70
CA TRP A 80 4.47 19.48 3.39
C TRP A 80 5.90 19.83 3.78
N LEU A 81 6.61 18.89 4.40
CA LEU A 81 7.92 19.15 4.99
C LEU A 81 9.03 19.30 3.94
N SER A 82 8.94 18.61 2.81
CA SER A 82 9.92 18.63 1.74
C SER A 82 9.47 19.51 0.58
N ASP A 83 8.31 19.25 -0.02
CA ASP A 83 7.91 19.91 -1.28
C ASP A 83 7.44 21.36 -1.08
N ILE A 84 6.85 21.69 0.08
CA ILE A 84 6.26 23.01 0.35
C ILE A 84 7.15 23.85 1.28
N LEU A 85 7.55 23.29 2.41
CA LEU A 85 8.34 24.00 3.42
C LEU A 85 9.84 23.93 3.15
N GLU A 86 10.29 22.95 2.34
CA GLU A 86 11.71 22.74 2.01
C GLU A 86 12.62 22.60 3.26
N ILE A 87 12.06 22.13 4.38
CA ILE A 87 12.79 21.93 5.65
C ILE A 87 13.32 20.50 5.81
N VAL A 88 12.91 19.58 4.94
CA VAL A 88 13.44 18.22 4.81
C VAL A 88 13.89 18.03 3.37
N SER A 89 15.14 17.60 3.17
CA SER A 89 15.65 17.39 1.82
C SER A 89 14.97 16.19 1.14
N GLU A 90 14.97 16.17 -0.20
CA GLU A 90 14.49 14.99 -0.95
C GLU A 90 15.30 13.72 -0.63
N GLU A 91 16.57 13.86 -0.28
CA GLU A 91 17.42 12.74 0.12
C GLU A 91 16.97 12.15 1.46
N ASP A 92 16.83 12.99 2.49
CA ASP A 92 16.36 12.58 3.82
C ASP A 92 14.94 12.00 3.77
N LYS A 93 14.06 12.63 2.99
CA LYS A 93 12.69 12.16 2.73
C LYS A 93 12.69 10.73 2.18
N ASN A 94 13.58 10.43 1.24
CA ASN A 94 13.67 9.10 0.65
C ASN A 94 14.34 8.10 1.58
N GLU A 95 15.37 8.50 2.33
CA GLU A 95 16.04 7.64 3.32
C GLU A 95 15.06 7.19 4.42
N ILE A 96 14.32 8.12 5.02
CA ILE A 96 13.30 7.80 6.05
C ILE A 96 12.27 6.82 5.50
N LYS A 97 11.77 7.02 4.28
CA LYS A 97 10.80 6.09 3.67
C LYS A 97 11.40 4.70 3.47
N LEU A 98 12.63 4.61 2.97
CA LEU A 98 13.30 3.34 2.71
C LEU A 98 13.55 2.55 4.00
N ASP A 99 13.94 3.23 5.08
CA ASP A 99 14.13 2.60 6.39
C ASP A 99 12.82 2.05 6.95
N VAL A 100 11.73 2.83 6.88
CA VAL A 100 10.41 2.36 7.32
C VAL A 100 9.93 1.16 6.48
N ILE A 101 10.12 1.21 5.15
CA ILE A 101 9.77 0.09 4.25
C ILE A 101 10.56 -1.17 4.59
N LYS A 102 11.85 -1.03 4.90
CA LYS A 102 12.71 -2.14 5.28
C LYS A 102 12.21 -2.83 6.56
N GLU A 103 11.82 -2.06 7.56
CA GLU A 103 11.25 -2.61 8.81
C GLU A 103 9.92 -3.32 8.57
N ILE A 104 9.04 -2.76 7.73
CA ILE A 104 7.78 -3.40 7.35
C ILE A 104 8.05 -4.71 6.59
N SER A 105 9.03 -4.71 5.69
CA SER A 105 9.44 -5.88 4.92
C SER A 105 10.02 -6.99 5.81
N ASN A 106 10.61 -6.62 6.96
CA ASN A 106 11.08 -7.54 7.99
C ASN A 106 9.94 -8.06 8.90
N GLY A 107 8.68 -7.70 8.62
CA GLY A 107 7.50 -8.17 9.33
C GLY A 107 7.03 -7.26 10.46
N LYS A 108 7.61 -6.06 10.62
CA LYS A 108 7.09 -5.06 11.57
C LYS A 108 5.71 -4.59 11.10
N LYS A 109 4.80 -4.36 12.06
CA LYS A 109 3.50 -3.78 11.73
C LYS A 109 3.68 -2.35 11.21
N TYR A 110 2.82 -1.98 10.26
CA TYR A 110 2.86 -0.66 9.63
C TYR A 110 2.84 0.48 10.65
N GLU A 111 1.95 0.42 11.65
CA GLU A 111 1.80 1.48 12.66
C GLU A 111 3.05 1.68 13.51
N ASP A 112 3.71 0.57 13.90
CA ASP A 112 4.93 0.61 14.70
C ASP A 112 6.09 1.20 13.89
N ALA A 113 6.25 0.75 12.63
CA ALA A 113 7.28 1.26 11.72
C ALA A 113 7.05 2.74 11.36
N LEU A 114 5.79 3.15 11.15
CA LEU A 114 5.43 4.55 10.91
C LEU A 114 5.78 5.42 12.12
N ASN A 115 5.58 4.93 13.34
CA ASN A 115 5.93 5.67 14.55
C ASN A 115 7.44 5.88 14.68
N GLU A 116 8.25 4.88 14.33
CA GLU A 116 9.71 5.04 14.25
C GLU A 116 10.11 6.07 13.20
N GLY A 117 9.48 6.06 12.02
CA GLY A 117 9.68 7.08 10.99
C GLY A 117 9.37 8.50 11.48
N LYS A 118 8.30 8.68 12.26
CA LYS A 118 7.96 9.97 12.89
C LYS A 118 9.01 10.41 13.90
N ILE A 119 9.54 9.48 14.69
CA ILE A 119 10.63 9.76 15.65
C ILE A 119 11.89 10.21 14.90
N ALA A 120 12.29 9.49 13.85
CA ALA A 120 13.44 9.83 13.02
C ALA A 120 13.30 11.22 12.38
N LEU A 121 12.12 11.51 11.84
CA LEU A 121 11.80 12.81 11.23
C LEU A 121 11.87 13.96 12.24
N VAL A 122 11.38 13.78 13.46
CA VAL A 122 11.49 14.80 14.52
C VAL A 122 12.93 14.99 14.96
N SER A 123 13.73 13.93 15.06
CA SER A 123 15.16 14.02 15.36
C SER A 123 15.89 14.83 14.28
N LEU A 124 15.66 14.50 13.00
CA LEU A 124 16.22 15.24 11.86
C LEU A 124 15.91 16.73 11.95
N LEU A 125 14.64 17.09 12.14
CA LEU A 125 14.20 18.49 12.24
C LEU A 125 14.80 19.26 13.41
N ASN A 126 15.20 18.57 14.49
CA ASN A 126 15.86 19.20 15.63
C ASN A 126 17.36 19.36 15.44
N GLU A 127 18.01 18.47 14.69
CA GLU A 127 19.44 18.57 14.35
C GLU A 127 19.70 19.74 13.38
N THR A 128 18.75 20.05 12.49
CA THR A 128 18.86 21.17 11.55
C THR A 128 18.84 22.56 12.23
N LYS A 129 18.39 22.67 13.49
CA LYS A 129 18.25 23.96 14.21
C LYS A 129 19.56 24.61 14.70
N ILE A 130 20.74 24.14 14.28
CA ILE A 130 22.02 24.57 14.88
C ILE A 130 22.69 25.76 14.15
N PHE A 131 22.12 26.35 13.09
CA PHE A 131 22.78 27.43 12.32
C PHE A 131 22.03 28.76 12.23
N GLU A 132 21.42 29.24 13.32
CA GLU A 132 20.99 30.64 13.44
C GLU A 132 21.54 31.28 14.73
N ASP A 133 22.87 31.31 14.85
CA ASP A 133 23.58 32.25 15.73
C ASP A 133 24.71 32.93 14.91
N ILE A 134 24.33 33.86 14.02
CA ILE A 134 25.22 34.91 13.47
C ILE A 134 24.47 36.23 13.43
#